data_AF-A0A7X3MTB0-F1
#
_entry.id   AF-A0A7X3MTB0-F1
#
_cell.length_a   1.000
_cell.length_b   1.000
_cell.length_c   1.000
_cell.angle_alpha   90.00
_cell.angle_beta   90.00
_cell.angle_gamma   90.00
#
_symmetry.space_group_name_H-M   'P 1'
#
loop_
_entity.id
_entity.type
_entity.pdbx_description
1 polymer ?
#
loop_
_entity_poly.entity_id
_entity_poly.type
_entity_poly.pdbx_seq_one_letter_code
_entity_poly.pdbx_strand_id
1 'polypeptide(L)'
;MADTKHAPHGGYSPDMDGPAHEVTYTGFVRFAEIATAVVICHVLALAVGGIKHAWLTAIFGVILSLASGAIGAIAPSIGVRAPAAVGVLLLLALIFY
;
A
#
# COMPACT_ATOMS: atom_id res chain seq x y z
N MET A 1 -2.30 6.01 21.87
CA MET A 1 -2.34 4.70 22.54
C MET A 1 -3.48 4.74 23.54
N ALA A 2 -4.32 3.71 23.62
CA ALA A 2 -5.44 3.69 24.57
C ALA A 2 -4.93 3.87 26.01
N ASP A 3 -5.70 4.56 26.85
CA ASP A 3 -5.35 4.81 28.25
C ASP A 3 -5.36 3.49 29.03
N THR A 4 -4.18 2.97 29.36
CA THR A 4 -4.00 1.70 30.07
C THR A 4 -4.04 1.87 31.60
N LYS A 5 -4.25 3.08 32.10
CA LYS A 5 -4.09 3.41 33.53
C LYS A 5 -5.15 2.79 34.43
N HIS A 6 -6.24 2.24 33.86
CA HIS A 6 -7.34 1.60 34.58
C HIS A 6 -7.68 0.17 34.12
N ALA A 7 -6.86 -0.45 33.27
CA ALA A 7 -7.05 -1.85 32.88
C ALA A 7 -6.19 -2.78 33.77
N PRO A 8 -6.78 -3.58 34.69
CA PRO A 8 -6.01 -4.42 35.63
C PRO A 8 -5.24 -5.55 34.93
N HIS A 9 -5.58 -5.82 33.66
CA HIS A 9 -4.98 -6.82 32.79
C HIS A 9 -4.72 -6.10 31.47
N GLY A 10 -3.48 -6.05 30.98
CA GLY A 10 -3.08 -5.30 29.78
C GLY A 10 -3.64 -5.85 28.45
N GLY A 11 -4.76 -6.57 28.49
CA GLY A 11 -5.47 -7.12 27.36
C GLY A 11 -6.82 -6.45 27.12
N TYR A 12 -7.53 -6.97 26.13
CA TYR A 12 -8.88 -6.54 25.78
C TYR A 12 -9.88 -6.77 26.93
N SER A 13 -10.88 -5.88 27.04
CA SER A 13 -11.99 -6.07 27.98
C SER A 13 -12.68 -7.42 27.72
N PRO A 14 -13.14 -8.16 28.75
CA PRO A 14 -13.90 -9.40 28.57
C PRO A 14 -15.13 -9.26 27.67
N ASP A 15 -15.73 -8.06 27.65
CA ASP A 15 -16.91 -7.75 26.82
C ASP A 15 -16.56 -7.43 25.35
N MET A 16 -15.28 -7.34 25.00
CA MET A 16 -14.82 -6.97 23.67
C MET A 16 -14.40 -8.20 22.87
N ASP A 17 -14.87 -8.29 21.62
CA ASP A 17 -14.43 -9.31 20.66
C ASP A 17 -13.00 -9.01 20.17
N GLY A 18 -12.02 -9.38 21.00
CA GLY A 18 -10.60 -9.26 20.70
C GLY A 18 -10.19 -9.90 19.36
N PRO A 19 -10.61 -11.14 19.05
CA PRO A 19 -10.35 -11.77 17.76
C PRO A 19 -10.80 -10.94 16.55
N ALA A 20 -12.02 -10.40 16.57
CA ALA A 20 -12.51 -9.56 15.47
C ALA A 20 -11.71 -8.24 15.33
N HIS A 21 -11.28 -7.66 16.45
CA HIS A 21 -10.42 -6.49 16.47
C HIS A 21 -9.07 -6.76 15.78
N GLU A 22 -8.42 -7.88 16.10
CA GLU A 22 -7.13 -8.26 15.49
C GLU A 22 -7.24 -8.54 13.99
N VAL A 23 -8.32 -9.19 13.55
CA VAL A 23 -8.58 -9.44 12.12
C VAL A 23 -8.73 -8.11 11.36
N THR A 24 -9.44 -7.15 11.94
CA THR A 24 -9.61 -5.82 11.33
C THR A 24 -8.30 -5.05 11.30
N TYR A 25 -7.54 -5.07 12.41
CA TYR A 25 -6.26 -4.39 12.51
C TYR A 25 -5.25 -4.91 11.48
N THR A 26 -5.09 -6.23 11.39
CA THR A 26 -4.20 -6.86 10.42
C THR A 26 -4.61 -6.56 8.97
N GLY A 27 -5.91 -6.57 8.67
CA GLY A 27 -6.45 -6.15 7.38
C GLY A 27 -6.15 -4.68 7.05
N PHE A 28 -6.35 -3.78 8.01
CA PHE A 28 -6.09 -2.36 7.87
C PHE A 28 -4.60 -2.06 7.63
N VAL A 29 -3.70 -2.65 8.43
CA VAL A 29 -2.25 -2.47 8.26
C VAL A 29 -1.82 -2.89 6.86
N ARG A 30 -2.27 -4.07 6.41
CA ARG A 30 -1.96 -4.55 5.07
C ARG A 30 -2.51 -3.65 3.96
N PHE A 31 -3.74 -3.16 4.11
CA PHE A 31 -4.31 -2.19 3.17
C PHE A 31 -3.48 -0.91 3.11
N ALA A 32 -3.11 -0.36 4.27
CA ALA A 32 -2.32 0.87 4.36
C ALA A 32 -0.93 0.72 3.72
N GLU A 33 -0.26 -0.42 3.92
CA GLU A 33 1.02 -0.74 3.28
C GLU A 33 0.90 -0.77 1.74
N ILE A 34 -0.10 -1.48 1.22
CA ILE A 34 -0.34 -1.59 -0.22
C ILE A 34 -0.71 -0.23 -0.82
N ALA A 35 -1.63 0.50 -0.18
CA ALA A 35 -2.05 1.82 -0.63
C ALA A 35 -0.90 2.82 -0.65
N THR A 36 -0.04 2.79 0.37
CA THR A 36 1.16 3.63 0.42
C THR A 36 2.08 3.36 -0.77
N ALA A 37 2.34 2.08 -1.10
CA ALA A 37 3.14 1.73 -2.26
C ALA A 37 2.51 2.21 -3.58
N VAL A 38 1.19 2.11 -3.73
CA VAL A 38 0.46 2.62 -4.90
C VAL A 38 0.60 4.15 -5.02
N VAL A 39 0.47 4.89 -3.91
CA VAL A 39 0.64 6.35 -3.90
C VAL A 39 2.06 6.74 -4.31
N ILE A 40 3.08 6.02 -3.83
CA ILE A 40 4.47 6.22 -4.27
C ILE A 40 4.59 6.03 -5.79
N CYS A 41 3.96 4.98 -6.36
CA CYS A 41 3.93 4.78 -7.80
C CYS A 41 3.26 5.93 -8.55
N HIS A 42 2.22 6.56 -8.00
CA HIS A 42 1.59 7.73 -8.63
C HIS A 42 2.54 8.93 -8.66
N VAL A 43 3.25 9.20 -7.56
CA VAL A 43 4.26 10.26 -7.52
C VAL A 43 5.36 10.01 -8.54
N LEU A 44 5.86 8.77 -8.63
CA LEU A 44 6.86 8.38 -9.63
C LEU A 44 6.33 8.50 -11.07
N ALA A 45 5.08 8.11 -11.32
CA ALA A 45 4.46 8.25 -12.63
C ALA A 45 4.33 9.72 -13.05
N LEU A 46 3.94 10.61 -12.13
CA LEU A 46 3.92 12.06 -12.39
C LEU A 46 5.32 12.58 -12.71
N ALA A 47 6.36 12.12 -12.01
CA ALA A 47 7.73 12.46 -12.33
C ALA A 47 8.13 11.99 -13.74
N VAL A 48 7.77 10.76 -14.14
CA VAL A 48 8.00 10.25 -15.50
C VAL A 48 7.29 11.11 -16.53
N GLY A 49 6.03 11.48 -16.31
CA GLY A 49 5.27 12.34 -17.21
C GLY A 49 5.90 13.73 -17.40
N GLY A 50 6.56 14.25 -16.37
CA GLY A 50 7.32 15.49 -16.43
C GLY A 50 8.58 15.40 -17.30
N ILE A 51 9.15 14.23 -17.52
CA ILE A 51 10.33 14.04 -18.39
C ILE A 51 9.86 13.96 -19.85
N LYS A 52 10.33 14.90 -20.69
CA LYS A 52 10.09 14.91 -22.15
C LYS A 52 8.61 14.70 -22.55
N HIS A 53 7.67 15.09 -21.68
CA HIS A 53 6.23 14.87 -21.84
C HIS A 53 5.81 13.40 -22.02
N ALA A 54 6.47 12.45 -21.35
CA ALA A 54 6.16 11.01 -21.41
C ALA A 54 4.84 10.62 -20.68
N TRP A 55 3.78 11.38 -20.89
CA TRP A 55 2.50 11.25 -20.19
C TRP A 55 1.77 9.94 -20.46
N LEU A 56 1.93 9.34 -21.64
CA LEU A 56 1.35 8.02 -21.93
C LEU A 56 1.95 6.94 -21.02
N THR A 57 3.27 6.97 -20.81
CA THR A 57 3.97 6.07 -19.89
C THR A 57 3.54 6.31 -18.45
N ALA A 58 3.34 7.57 -18.05
CA ALA A 58 2.83 7.93 -16.73
C ALA A 58 1.42 7.37 -16.48
N ILE A 59 0.49 7.53 -17.43
CA ILE A 59 -0.88 6.99 -17.34
C ILE A 59 -0.84 5.48 -17.21
N PHE A 60 -0.02 4.80 -18.02
CA PHE A 60 0.15 3.37 -17.93
C PHE A 60 0.69 2.94 -16.55
N GLY A 61 1.67 3.68 -16.01
CA GLY A 61 2.21 3.47 -14.67
C GLY A 61 1.15 3.56 -13.56
N VAL A 62 0.28 4.56 -13.64
CA VAL A 62 -0.85 4.72 -12.70
C VAL A 62 -1.79 3.52 -12.75
N ILE A 63 -2.25 3.14 -13.95
CA ILE A 63 -3.17 2.01 -14.13
C ILE A 63 -2.52 0.70 -13.64
N LEU A 64 -1.26 0.47 -14.01
CA LEU A 64 -0.51 -0.71 -13.60
C LEU A 64 -0.35 -0.75 -12.07
N SER A 65 -0.08 0.39 -11.43
CA SER A 65 0.03 0.46 -9.97
C SER A 65 -1.29 0.12 -9.28
N LEU A 66 -2.43 0.60 -9.78
CA LEU A 66 -3.76 0.28 -9.24
C LEU A 66 -4.08 -1.21 -9.40
N ALA A 67 -3.85 -1.77 -10.60
CA ALA A 67 -4.05 -3.19 -10.87
C ALA A 67 -3.16 -4.06 -9.95
N SER A 68 -1.88 -3.70 -9.80
CA SER A 68 -0.95 -4.40 -8.92
C SER A 68 -1.33 -4.29 -7.44
N GLY A 69 -1.85 -3.14 -7.00
CA GLY A 69 -2.36 -2.95 -5.64
C GLY A 69 -3.57 -3.82 -5.37
N ALA A 70 -4.52 -3.91 -6.32
CA ALA A 70 -5.66 -4.82 -6.22
C ALA A 70 -5.22 -6.28 -6.16
N ILE A 71 -4.25 -6.70 -7.00
CA ILE A 71 -3.65 -8.04 -6.94
C ILE A 71 -3.00 -8.29 -5.58
N GLY A 72 -2.23 -7.34 -5.06
CA GLY A 72 -1.60 -7.42 -3.75
C GLY A 72 -2.62 -7.54 -2.60
N ALA A 73 -3.81 -6.96 -2.75
CA ALA A 73 -4.89 -7.07 -1.76
C ALA A 73 -5.54 -8.46 -1.77
N ILE A 74 -5.79 -9.05 -2.95
CA ILE A 74 -6.42 -10.38 -3.07
C ILE A 74 -5.45 -11.55 -2.89
N ALA A 75 -4.13 -11.33 -3.07
CA ALA A 75 -3.09 -12.36 -2.95
C ALA A 75 -2.14 -12.07 -1.77
N PRO A 76 -2.40 -12.62 -0.57
CA PRO A 76 -1.59 -12.38 0.64
C PRO A 76 -0.12 -12.78 0.51
N SER A 77 0.17 -13.80 -0.30
CA SER A 77 1.53 -14.26 -0.57
C SER A 77 2.39 -13.20 -1.28
N ILE A 78 1.77 -12.26 -1.99
CA ILE A 78 2.45 -11.19 -2.73
C ILE A 78 2.39 -9.87 -1.97
N GLY A 79 1.19 -9.48 -1.51
CA GLY A 79 1.00 -8.27 -0.70
C GLY A 79 1.56 -7.00 -1.37
N VAL A 80 2.28 -6.19 -0.58
CA VAL A 80 2.90 -4.94 -1.02
C VAL A 80 3.95 -5.11 -2.13
N ARG A 81 4.47 -6.32 -2.34
CA ARG A 81 5.49 -6.58 -3.37
C ARG A 81 4.96 -6.35 -4.78
N ALA A 82 3.66 -6.52 -5.00
CA ALA A 82 3.03 -6.28 -6.30
C ALA A 82 3.15 -4.81 -6.75
N PRO A 83 2.65 -3.81 -5.99
CA PRO A 83 2.87 -2.41 -6.34
C PRO A 83 4.33 -1.96 -6.22
N ALA A 84 5.13 -2.56 -5.32
CA ALA A 84 6.56 -2.25 -5.23
C ALA A 84 7.31 -2.58 -6.53
N ALA A 85 6.98 -3.68 -7.21
CA ALA A 85 7.57 -4.02 -8.51
C ALA A 85 7.27 -2.96 -9.57
N VAL A 86 6.05 -2.40 -9.57
CA VAL A 86 5.69 -1.28 -10.45
C VAL A 86 6.51 -0.03 -10.11
N GLY A 87 6.73 0.24 -8.83
CA GLY A 87 7.62 1.32 -8.37
C GLY A 87 9.04 1.19 -8.92
N VAL A 88 9.60 -0.03 -8.90
CA VAL A 88 10.92 -0.31 -9.50
C VAL A 88 10.93 -0.03 -11.00
N LEU A 89 9.90 -0.45 -11.74
CA LEU A 89 9.80 -0.18 -13.17
C LEU A 89 9.73 1.33 -13.47
N LEU A 90 8.99 2.08 -12.66
CA LEU A 90 8.90 3.54 -12.81
C LEU A 90 10.21 4.25 -12.46
N LEU A 91 10.95 3.76 -11.46
CA LEU A 91 12.30 4.25 -11.17
C LEU A 91 13.26 3.98 -12.33
N LEU A 92 13.21 2.79 -12.92
CA LEU A 92 14.00 2.48 -14.12
C LEU A 92 13.60 3.38 -15.29
N ALA A 93 12.30 3.64 -15.48
CA ALA A 93 11.84 4.58 -16.48
C ALA A 93 12.45 5.97 -16.26
N LEU A 94 12.46 6.50 -15.02
CA LEU A 94 13.11 7.78 -14.72
C LEU A 94 14.61 7.81 -15.04
N ILE A 95 15.31 6.70 -14.84
CA ILE A 95 16.77 6.61 -15.09
C ILE A 95 17.07 6.57 -16.60
N PHE A 96 16.20 5.96 -17.40
CA PHE A 96 16.47 5.68 -18.82
C PHE A 96 15.71 6.56 -19.82
N TYR A 97 14.72 7.35 -19.37
CA TYR A 97 14.01 8.33 -20.23
C TYR A 97 14.83 9.59 -20.49
#